data_AF-A0A948IQQ2-F1
#
_entry.id   AF-A0A948IQQ2-F1
#
_cell.length_a   1.000
_cell.length_b   1.000
_cell.length_c   1.000
_cell.angle_alpha   90.00
_cell.angle_beta   90.00
_cell.angle_gamma   90.00
#
_symmetry.space_group_name_H-M   'P 1'
#
loop_
_entity.id
_entity.type
_entity.pdbx_description
1 polymer ?
#
loop_
_entity_poly.entity_id
_entity_poly.type
_entity_poly.pdbx_seq_one_letter_code
_entity_poly.pdbx_strand_id
1 'polypeptide(L)'
;MLILTDEQTMLKEAADGFLAERAPIAHLRKLRDARDPDGLSRELWAAFGEMGFAGVVIPEADGGSGLGAVEAGVIAESLGRTLSPSPFLGSSVLAAT
;
A
#
# COMPACT_ATOMS: atom_id res chain seq x y z
N MET A 1 13.08 12.64 -6.58
CA MET A 1 12.81 11.47 -7.42
C MET A 1 13.86 10.43 -7.09
N LEU A 2 13.47 9.29 -6.54
CA LEU A 2 14.40 8.19 -6.29
C LEU A 2 14.86 7.59 -7.63
N ILE A 3 16.12 7.18 -7.70
CA ILE A 3 16.60 6.31 -8.78
C ILE A 3 16.42 4.89 -8.25
N LEU A 4 15.46 4.17 -8.81
CA LEU A 4 15.08 2.85 -8.35
C LEU A 4 15.97 1.77 -8.97
N THR A 5 16.19 0.70 -8.23
CA THR A 5 16.70 -0.56 -8.78
C THR A 5 15.63 -1.23 -9.64
N ASP A 6 16.01 -2.29 -10.37
CA ASP A 6 15.05 -3.08 -11.16
C ASP A 6 13.98 -3.72 -10.26
N GLU A 7 14.36 -4.26 -9.10
CA GLU A 7 13.43 -4.86 -8.13
C GLU A 7 12.44 -3.83 -7.56
N GLN A 8 12.93 -2.64 -7.22
CA GLN A 8 12.09 -1.53 -6.74
C GLN A 8 11.17 -1.01 -7.84
N THR A 9 11.63 -1.02 -9.10
CA THR A 9 10.80 -0.67 -10.26
C THR A 9 9.68 -1.69 -10.44
N MET A 10 9.97 -2.99 -10.33
CA MET A 10 8.95 -4.04 -10.39
C MET A 10 7.93 -3.91 -9.25
N LEU A 11 8.39 -3.61 -8.02
CA LEU A 11 7.50 -3.35 -6.89
C LEU A 11 6.57 -2.16 -7.17
N LYS A 12 7.12 -1.07 -7.70
CA LYS A 12 6.36 0.12 -8.07
C LYS A 12 5.29 -0.21 -9.12
N GLU A 13 5.65 -0.94 -10.16
CA GLU A 13 4.72 -1.35 -11.24
C GLU A 13 3.60 -2.23 -10.69
N ALA A 14 3.92 -3.19 -9.82
CA ALA A 14 2.93 -4.03 -9.15
C ALA A 14 1.97 -3.21 -8.27
N ALA A 15 2.50 -2.29 -7.46
CA ALA A 15 1.69 -1.43 -6.59
C ALA A 15 0.81 -0.46 -7.41
N ASP A 16 1.35 0.12 -8.48
CA ASP A 16 0.61 1.01 -9.38
C ASP A 16 -0.52 0.29 -10.10
N GLY A 17 -0.25 -0.90 -10.65
CA GLY A 17 -1.26 -1.72 -11.32
C GLY A 17 -2.38 -2.13 -10.37
N PHE A 18 -2.01 -2.65 -9.19
CA PHE A 18 -2.97 -3.04 -8.16
C PHE A 18 -3.88 -1.87 -7.75
N LEU A 19 -3.31 -0.69 -7.46
CA LEU A 19 -4.09 0.46 -6.99
C LEU A 19 -4.91 1.10 -8.10
N ALA A 20 -4.43 1.11 -9.35
CA ALA A 20 -5.20 1.60 -10.49
C ALA A 20 -6.46 0.77 -10.70
N GLU A 21 -6.37 -0.55 -10.52
CA GLU A 21 -7.50 -1.48 -10.68
C GLU A 21 -8.43 -1.47 -9.47
N ARG A 22 -7.88 -1.65 -8.26
CA ARG A 22 -8.66 -1.93 -7.04
C ARG A 22 -9.03 -0.69 -6.25
N ALA A 23 -8.24 0.38 -6.37
CA ALA A 23 -8.39 1.61 -5.58
C ALA A 23 -8.26 2.90 -6.40
N PRO A 24 -8.91 3.05 -7.57
CA PRO A 24 -8.86 4.31 -8.32
C PRO A 24 -9.47 5.45 -7.49
N ILE A 25 -9.22 6.71 -7.86
CA ILE A 25 -9.75 7.89 -7.12
C ILE A 25 -11.28 7.82 -6.90
N ALA A 26 -12.02 7.17 -7.81
CA ALA A 26 -13.46 6.93 -7.65
C ALA A 26 -13.81 6.09 -6.40
N HIS A 27 -12.93 5.17 -5.99
CA HIS A 27 -13.08 4.38 -4.77
C HIS A 27 -13.07 5.28 -3.52
N LEU A 28 -12.09 6.20 -3.41
CA LEU A 28 -12.07 7.18 -2.33
C LEU A 28 -13.35 8.03 -2.32
N ARG A 29 -13.77 8.53 -3.50
CA ARG A 29 -14.99 9.35 -3.61
C ARG A 29 -16.22 8.57 -3.13
N LYS A 30 -16.33 7.29 -3.50
CA LYS A 30 -17.42 6.41 -3.05
C LYS A 30 -17.45 6.28 -1.54
N LEU A 31 -16.32 5.99 -0.89
CA LEU A 31 -16.26 5.88 0.58
C LEU A 31 -16.65 7.19 1.27
N ARG A 32 -16.11 8.32 0.79
CA ARG A 32 -16.42 9.65 1.29
C ARG A 32 -17.91 9.97 1.17
N ASP A 33 -18.49 9.76 -0.02
CA ASP A 33 -19.87 10.14 -0.32
C ASP A 33 -20.87 9.24 0.42
N ALA A 34 -20.51 7.97 0.63
CA ALA A 34 -21.26 7.03 1.46
C ALA A 34 -21.12 7.31 2.97
N ARG A 35 -20.19 8.17 3.39
CA ARG A 35 -19.79 8.38 4.79
C ARG A 35 -19.50 7.05 5.47
N ASP A 36 -18.69 6.23 4.80
CA ASP A 36 -18.30 4.91 5.31
C ASP A 36 -17.74 5.03 6.73
N PRO A 37 -18.24 4.25 7.71
CA PRO A 37 -17.87 4.40 9.11
C PRO A 37 -16.41 4.06 9.40
N ASP A 38 -15.80 3.18 8.60
CA ASP A 38 -14.38 2.83 8.74
C ASP A 38 -13.48 3.78 7.95
N GLY A 39 -14.02 4.48 6.94
CA GLY A 39 -13.28 5.40 6.09
C GLY A 39 -12.24 4.74 5.17
N LEU A 40 -12.22 3.40 5.13
CA LEU A 40 -11.32 2.57 4.32
C LEU A 40 -12.04 1.28 3.91
N SER A 41 -11.57 0.64 2.85
CA SER A 41 -12.11 -0.67 2.42
C SER A 41 -11.32 -1.81 3.07
N ARG A 42 -12.01 -2.62 3.90
CA ARG A 42 -11.42 -3.82 4.52
C ARG A 42 -11.05 -4.89 3.49
N GLU A 43 -11.86 -5.02 2.44
CA GLU A 43 -11.58 -5.94 1.32
C GLU A 43 -10.30 -5.51 0.59
N LEU A 44 -10.15 -4.21 0.31
CA LEU A 44 -8.94 -3.69 -0.32
C LEU A 44 -7.71 -3.93 0.57
N TRP A 45 -7.85 -3.72 1.89
CA TRP A 45 -6.75 -3.97 2.83
C TRP A 45 -6.33 -5.44 2.90
N ALA A 46 -7.29 -6.37 2.87
CA ALA A 46 -7.00 -7.80 2.80
C ALA A 46 -6.23 -8.15 1.52
N ALA A 47 -6.71 -7.69 0.36
CA ALA A 47 -6.04 -7.89 -0.93
C ALA A 47 -4.65 -7.24 -0.96
N PHE A 48 -4.48 -6.08 -0.31
CA PHE A 48 -3.18 -5.42 -0.16
C PHE A 48 -2.19 -6.24 0.67
N GLY A 49 -2.68 -6.97 1.68
CA GLY A 49 -1.90 -7.94 2.45
C GLY A 49 -1.53 -9.19 1.65
N GLU A 50 -2.45 -9.73 0.83
CA GLU A 50 -2.19 -10.87 -0.06
C GLU A 50 -1.10 -10.58 -1.10
N MET A 51 -0.99 -9.32 -1.54
CA MET A 51 0.10 -8.86 -2.41
C MET A 51 1.44 -8.69 -1.67
N GLY A 52 1.48 -8.89 -0.35
CA GLY A 52 2.67 -8.72 0.49
C GLY A 52 2.99 -7.27 0.87
N PHE A 53 2.24 -6.29 0.37
CA PHE A 53 2.54 -4.87 0.59
C PHE A 53 2.41 -4.46 2.07
N ALA A 54 1.48 -5.04 2.81
CA ALA A 54 1.29 -4.74 4.23
C ALA A 54 2.46 -5.21 5.12
N GLY A 55 3.25 -6.18 4.66
CA GLY A 55 4.39 -6.77 5.38
C GLY A 55 5.75 -6.30 4.89
N VAL A 56 5.82 -5.23 4.09
CA VAL A 56 7.02 -4.85 3.33
C VAL A 56 8.28 -4.62 4.18
N VAL A 57 8.10 -4.13 5.41
CA VAL A 57 9.20 -3.90 6.37
C VAL A 57 9.26 -4.95 7.48
N ILE A 58 8.27 -5.84 7.55
CA ILE A 58 8.20 -6.87 8.58
C ILE A 58 9.25 -7.94 8.27
N PRO A 59 10.03 -8.44 9.25
CA PRO A 59 11.01 -9.49 9.01
C PRO A 59 10.39 -10.75 8.39
N GLU A 60 11.16 -11.45 7.57
CA GLU A 60 10.72 -12.73 6.98
C GLU A 60 10.37 -13.78 8.05
N ALA A 61 11.07 -13.76 9.20
CA ALA A 61 10.80 -14.64 10.33
C ALA A 61 9.38 -14.47 10.90
N ASP A 62 8.78 -13.29 10.71
CA ASP A 62 7.43 -12.93 11.14
C ASP A 62 6.43 -12.95 9.97
N GLY A 63 6.83 -13.47 8.80
CA GLY A 63 5.98 -13.61 7.62
C GLY A 63 5.92 -12.37 6.72
N GLY A 64 6.81 -11.39 6.90
CA GLY A 64 6.97 -10.25 6.00
C GLY A 64 8.02 -10.46 4.91
N SER A 65 8.41 -9.38 4.23
CA SER A 65 9.44 -9.42 3.17
C SER A 65 10.77 -8.75 3.55
N GLY A 66 10.84 -8.06 4.70
CA GLY A 66 12.07 -7.48 5.23
C GLY A 66 12.81 -6.51 4.29
N LEU A 67 12.13 -5.89 3.32
CA LEU A 67 12.76 -5.09 2.26
C LEU A 67 13.25 -3.72 2.78
N GLY A 68 12.43 -3.09 3.63
CA GLY A 68 12.82 -1.88 4.36
C GLY A 68 12.18 -0.59 3.86
N ALA A 69 12.77 0.54 4.27
CA ALA A 69 12.13 1.85 4.18
C ALA A 69 11.99 2.40 2.76
N VAL A 70 12.88 2.01 1.83
CA VAL A 70 12.82 2.49 0.43
C VAL A 70 11.60 1.88 -0.26
N GLU A 71 11.39 0.58 -0.10
CA GLU A 71 10.26 -0.17 -0.66
C GLU A 71 8.94 0.27 -0.04
N ALA A 72 8.94 0.55 1.27
CA ALA A 72 7.80 1.19 1.92
C ALA A 72 7.48 2.57 1.31
N GLY A 73 8.52 3.37 1.00
CA GLY A 73 8.38 4.65 0.30
C GLY A 73 7.80 4.50 -1.11
N VAL A 74 8.26 3.50 -1.88
CA VAL A 74 7.73 3.19 -3.22
C VAL A 74 6.24 2.87 -3.16
N ILE A 75 5.82 2.01 -2.24
CA ILE A 75 4.41 1.67 -2.03
C ILE A 75 3.60 2.91 -1.60
N ALA A 76 4.14 3.75 -0.72
CA ALA A 76 3.50 4.97 -0.27
C ALA A 76 3.28 5.98 -1.42
N GLU A 77 4.23 6.12 -2.35
CA GLU A 77 4.07 6.96 -3.53
C GLU A 77 2.91 6.47 -4.42
N SER A 78 2.78 5.17 -4.62
CA SER A 78 1.68 4.56 -5.38
C SER A 78 0.32 4.76 -4.69
N LEU A 79 0.26 4.62 -3.36
CA LEU A 79 -0.94 4.94 -2.57
C LEU A 79 -1.34 6.42 -2.72
N GLY A 80 -0.37 7.32 -2.67
CA GLY A 80 -0.58 8.76 -2.86
C GLY A 80 -1.12 9.10 -4.25
N ARG A 81 -0.65 8.41 -5.30
CA ARG A 81 -1.09 8.63 -6.69
C ARG A 81 -2.59 8.40 -6.90
N THR A 82 -3.20 7.51 -6.11
CA THR A 82 -4.63 7.19 -6.19
C THR A 82 -5.46 7.79 -5.06
N LEU A 83 -4.81 8.49 -4.12
CA LEU A 83 -5.40 8.94 -2.85
C LEU A 83 -6.07 7.78 -2.09
N SER A 84 -5.45 6.60 -2.13
CA SER A 84 -6.05 5.40 -1.54
C SER A 84 -6.12 5.52 -0.02
N PRO A 85 -7.32 5.47 0.59
CA PRO A 85 -7.46 5.46 2.03
C PRO A 85 -7.01 4.10 2.57
N SER A 86 -5.87 4.09 3.27
CA SER A 86 -5.20 2.88 3.73
C SER A 86 -4.54 3.11 5.09
N PRO A 87 -4.52 2.11 5.99
CA PRO A 87 -3.82 2.18 7.27
C PRO A 87 -2.29 1.99 7.12
N PHE A 88 -1.77 1.79 5.91
CA PHE A 88 -0.38 1.40 5.62
C PHE A 88 0.67 2.17 6.43
N LEU A 89 0.66 3.50 6.43
CA LEU A 89 1.68 4.28 7.14
C LEU A 89 1.64 4.03 8.65
N GLY A 90 0.45 4.03 9.26
CA GLY A 90 0.31 3.80 10.70
C GLY A 90 0.56 2.35 11.12
N SER A 91 0.01 1.40 10.37
CA SER A 91 0.00 -0.02 10.73
C SER A 91 1.20 -0.79 10.23
N SER A 92 1.64 -0.56 8.99
CA SER A 92 2.69 -1.35 8.34
C SER A 92 4.05 -0.70 8.42
N VAL A 93 4.13 0.62 8.65
CA VAL A 93 5.41 1.33 8.75
C VAL A 93 5.66 1.73 10.20
N LEU A 94 4.87 2.65 10.75
CA LEU A 94 5.14 3.23 12.08
C LEU A 94 5.00 2.24 13.24
N ALA A 95 4.02 1.33 13.20
CA ALA A 95 3.87 0.33 14.26
C ALA A 95 4.92 -0.80 14.18
N ALA A 96 5.56 -0.97 13.02
CA ALA A 96 6.50 -2.04 12.73
C ALA A 96 7.97 -1.68 13.02
N THR A 97 8.27 -0.39 13.19
CA THR A 97 9.62 0.17 13.34
C THR A 97 9.74 1.01 14.60
#